data_AF-K1YA67-F1
#
_entry.id   AF-K1YA67-F1
#
_cell.length_a   1.000
_cell.length_b   1.000
_cell.length_c   1.000
_cell.angle_alpha   90.00
_cell.angle_beta   90.00
_cell.angle_gamma   90.00
#
_symmetry.space_group_name_H-M   'P 1'
#
loop_
_entity.id
_entity.type
_entity.pdbx_description
1 polymer ?
#
loop_
_entity_poly.entity_id
_entity_poly.type
_entity_poly.pdbx_seq_one_letter_code
_entity_poly.pdbx_strand_id
1 'polypeptide(L)'
;MALTEAIMPYYTDWGSYLDYFQRYTLTGDVLASLALPVTIFTSEDDPVVAVDDFYRLPSNEYLRIHIQRYGGHCGFLDPFPRGCWYERHIAGIIENHENNA
;
A
#
# COMPACT_ATOMS: atom_id res chain seq x y z
N MET A 1 -3.04 8.93 14.86
CA MET A 1 -2.41 10.01 14.08
C MET A 1 -2.14 11.27 14.92
N ALA A 2 -1.59 11.13 16.15
CA ALA A 2 -1.47 12.25 17.09
C ALA A 2 -0.49 13.35 16.65
N LEU A 3 0.59 12.97 15.94
CA LEU A 3 1.55 13.94 15.42
C LEU A 3 0.93 14.83 14.33
N THR A 4 0.23 14.24 13.36
CA THR A 4 -0.42 14.99 12.26
C THR A 4 -1.48 15.94 12.81
N GLU A 5 -2.27 15.48 13.78
CA GLU A 5 -3.27 16.31 14.46
C GLU A 5 -2.62 17.51 15.18
N ALA A 6 -1.49 17.29 15.87
CA ALA A 6 -0.78 18.35 16.59
C ALA A 6 -0.14 19.41 15.68
N ILE A 7 0.25 19.05 14.45
CA ILE A 7 0.86 19.99 13.50
C ILE A 7 -0.17 20.69 12.60
N MET A 8 -1.38 20.13 12.44
CA MET A 8 -2.39 20.67 11.53
C MET A 8 -2.78 22.14 11.80
N PRO A 9 -2.85 22.64 13.05
CA PRO A 9 -3.16 24.06 13.31
C PRO A 9 -2.17 25.05 12.70
N TYR A 10 -0.95 24.62 12.37
CA TYR A 10 0.05 25.45 11.70
C TYR A 10 -0.11 25.47 10.16
N TYR A 11 -1.00 24.65 9.61
CA TYR A 11 -1.32 24.55 8.19
C TYR A 11 -2.80 24.87 7.97
N THR A 12 -3.09 26.15 7.80
CA THR A 12 -4.46 26.72 7.86
C THR A 12 -5.35 26.44 6.65
N ASP A 13 -4.82 25.80 5.60
CA ASP A 13 -5.60 25.50 4.40
C ASP A 13 -6.70 24.46 4.67
N TRP A 14 -6.62 23.74 5.79
CA TRP A 14 -7.51 22.62 6.14
C TRP A 14 -8.03 22.76 7.58
N GLY A 15 -9.32 22.43 7.78
CA GLY A 15 -9.98 22.50 9.09
C GLY A 15 -9.59 21.37 10.04
N SER A 16 -9.08 20.25 9.50
CA SER A 16 -8.65 19.09 10.26
C SER A 16 -7.69 18.21 9.45
N TYR A 17 -7.00 17.28 10.13
CA TYR A 17 -6.16 16.30 9.43
C TYR A 17 -6.99 15.32 8.59
N LEU A 18 -8.27 15.11 8.94
CA LEU A 18 -9.18 14.29 8.16
C LEU A 18 -9.49 14.97 6.81
N ASP A 19 -9.77 16.28 6.82
CA ASP A 19 -10.01 17.04 5.59
C ASP A 19 -8.79 17.01 4.68
N TYR A 20 -7.60 17.14 5.26
CA TYR A 20 -6.33 17.01 4.54
C TYR A 20 -6.17 15.62 3.89
N PHE A 21 -6.39 14.54 4.64
CA PHE A 21 -6.27 13.17 4.13
C PHE A 21 -7.33 12.81 3.08
N GLN A 22 -8.55 13.31 3.22
CA GLN A 22 -9.62 13.11 2.25
C GLN A 22 -9.25 13.60 0.84
N ARG A 23 -8.38 14.61 0.72
CA ARG A 23 -7.98 15.16 -0.60
C ARG A 23 -7.24 14.18 -1.50
N TYR A 24 -6.56 13.19 -0.92
CA TYR A 24 -5.82 12.18 -1.68
C TYR A 24 -6.28 10.76 -1.38
N THR A 25 -7.35 10.59 -0.62
CA THR A 25 -7.92 9.27 -0.35
C THR A 25 -8.49 8.70 -1.64
N LEU A 26 -8.01 7.53 -2.03
CA LEU A 26 -8.56 6.77 -3.14
C LEU A 26 -9.88 6.14 -2.66
N THR A 27 -10.99 6.45 -3.32
CA THR A 27 -12.33 5.98 -2.91
C THR A 27 -13.05 5.28 -4.07
N GLY A 28 -14.04 4.46 -3.74
CA GLY A 28 -14.87 3.75 -4.72
C GLY A 28 -14.05 2.89 -5.68
N ASP A 29 -14.36 2.99 -6.97
CA ASP A 29 -13.80 2.15 -8.02
C ASP A 29 -12.60 2.80 -8.74
N VAL A 30 -11.89 3.73 -8.10
CA VAL A 30 -10.75 4.44 -8.73
C VAL A 30 -9.69 3.47 -9.28
N LEU A 31 -9.44 2.34 -8.61
CA LEU A 31 -8.50 1.33 -9.09
C LEU A 31 -9.13 0.33 -10.10
N ALA A 32 -10.44 0.39 -10.35
CA ALA A 32 -11.09 -0.50 -11.31
C ALA A 32 -10.65 -0.21 -12.76
N SER A 33 -10.28 1.04 -13.07
CA SER A 33 -9.81 1.44 -14.41
C SER A 33 -8.29 1.31 -14.60
N LEU A 34 -7.58 0.60 -13.72
CA LEU A 34 -6.16 0.31 -13.92
C LEU A 34 -5.96 -0.42 -15.26
N ALA A 35 -5.03 0.08 -16.07
CA ALA A 35 -4.71 -0.43 -17.40
C ALA A 35 -3.23 -0.85 -17.55
N LEU A 36 -2.51 -0.89 -16.43
CA LEU A 36 -1.09 -1.24 -16.36
C LEU A 36 -0.89 -2.21 -15.20
N PRO A 37 0.03 -3.19 -15.32
CA PRO A 37 0.35 -4.11 -14.24
C PRO A 37 0.74 -3.36 -12.96
N VAL A 38 0.00 -3.58 -11.87
CA VAL A 38 0.25 -3.00 -10.55
C VAL A 38 0.29 -4.12 -9.53
N THR A 39 1.36 -4.15 -8.74
CA THR A 39 1.49 -5.06 -7.60
C THR A 39 1.55 -4.26 -6.31
N ILE A 40 0.68 -4.59 -5.36
CA ILE A 40 0.65 -4.00 -4.02
C ILE A 40 1.11 -5.05 -3.01
N PHE A 41 2.10 -4.68 -2.18
CA PHE A 41 2.49 -5.44 -0.99
C PHE A 41 1.97 -4.70 0.24
N THR A 42 1.26 -5.39 1.12
CA THR A 42 0.75 -4.85 2.39
C THR A 42 0.79 -5.93 3.47
N SER A 43 0.58 -5.54 4.73
CA SER A 43 0.52 -6.49 5.84
C SER A 43 -0.70 -6.27 6.74
N GLU A 44 -1.18 -7.36 7.35
CA GLU A 44 -2.28 -7.34 8.31
C GLU A 44 -1.94 -6.60 9.61
N ASP A 45 -0.64 -6.52 9.94
CA ASP A 45 -0.12 -5.89 11.15
C ASP A 45 0.42 -4.45 10.93
N ASP A 46 0.12 -3.82 9.79
CA ASP A 46 0.48 -2.42 9.53
C ASP A 46 -0.31 -1.48 10.47
N PRO A 47 0.37 -0.71 11.36
CA PRO A 47 -0.30 0.18 12.30
C PRO A 47 -0.78 1.51 11.66
N VAL A 48 -0.45 1.75 10.39
CA VAL A 48 -0.70 3.00 9.67
C VAL A 48 -1.78 2.82 8.60
N VAL A 49 -1.69 1.76 7.79
CA VAL A 49 -2.62 1.48 6.69
C VAL A 49 -3.45 0.24 7.00
N ALA A 50 -4.77 0.40 7.14
CA ALA A 50 -5.65 -0.70 7.52
C ALA A 50 -5.78 -1.73 6.39
N VAL A 51 -5.57 -3.02 6.72
CA VAL A 51 -5.67 -4.11 5.73
C VAL A 51 -7.07 -4.24 5.10
N ASP A 52 -8.11 -3.85 5.85
CA ASP A 52 -9.51 -3.88 5.40
C ASP A 52 -9.76 -3.06 4.13
N ASP A 53 -8.98 -1.99 3.91
CA ASP A 53 -9.11 -1.17 2.71
C ASP A 53 -8.70 -1.95 1.46
N PHE A 54 -7.72 -2.85 1.57
CA PHE A 54 -7.25 -3.68 0.46
C PHE A 54 -8.20 -4.83 0.13
N TYR A 55 -8.86 -5.42 1.13
CA TYR A 55 -9.89 -6.45 0.90
C TYR A 55 -11.12 -5.91 0.16
N ARG A 56 -11.35 -4.60 0.22
CA ARG A 56 -12.49 -3.93 -0.44
C ARG A 56 -12.17 -3.41 -1.84
N LEU A 57 -10.92 -3.51 -2.29
CA LEU A 57 -10.54 -3.03 -3.62
C LEU A 57 -11.26 -3.84 -4.71
N PRO A 58 -11.69 -3.18 -5.81
CA PRO A 58 -12.31 -3.87 -6.92
C PRO A 58 -11.34 -4.84 -7.58
N SER A 59 -11.84 -5.97 -8.07
CA SER A 59 -11.05 -6.91 -8.86
C SER A 59 -10.67 -6.27 -10.21
N ASN A 60 -9.38 -6.30 -10.56
CA ASN A 60 -8.88 -5.86 -11.86
C ASN A 60 -7.79 -6.83 -12.34
N GLU A 61 -7.79 -7.19 -13.62
CA GLU A 61 -6.86 -8.18 -14.17
C GLU A 61 -5.38 -7.75 -14.10
N TYR A 62 -5.12 -6.44 -14.08
CA TYR A 62 -3.81 -5.83 -13.94
C TYR A 62 -3.40 -5.60 -12.48
N LEU A 63 -4.33 -5.73 -11.53
CA LEU A 63 -4.04 -5.55 -10.11
C LEU A 63 -3.71 -6.89 -9.44
N ARG A 64 -2.59 -6.93 -8.72
CA ARG A 64 -2.19 -8.03 -7.84
C ARG A 64 -1.95 -7.48 -6.44
N ILE A 65 -2.59 -8.08 -5.44
CA ILE A 65 -2.46 -7.66 -4.05
C ILE A 65 -1.89 -8.84 -3.26
N HIS A 66 -0.77 -8.62 -2.58
CA HIS A 66 -0.13 -9.58 -1.70
C HIS A 66 -0.25 -9.06 -0.27
N ILE A 67 -1.11 -9.72 0.51
CA ILE A 67 -1.33 -9.40 1.92
C ILE A 67 -0.51 -10.40 2.75
N GLN A 68 0.47 -9.90 3.48
CA GLN A 68 1.29 -10.70 4.40
C GLN A 68 0.68 -10.65 5.80
N ARG A 69 0.73 -11.76 6.53
CA ARG A 69 0.31 -11.78 7.94
C ARG A 69 1.17 -10.86 8.83
N TYR A 70 2.46 -10.77 8.49
CA TYR A 70 3.44 -9.97 9.22
C TYR A 70 4.34 -9.21 8.26
N GLY A 71 4.57 -7.95 8.57
CA GLY A 71 5.44 -7.05 7.82
C GLY A 71 5.56 -5.66 8.44
N GLY A 72 4.64 -5.29 9.33
CA GLY A 72 4.48 -3.92 9.79
C GLY A 72 4.33 -2.95 8.60
N HIS A 73 4.56 -1.66 8.84
CA HIS A 73 4.37 -0.65 7.80
C HIS A 73 5.33 -0.80 6.61
N CYS A 74 6.63 -1.02 6.89
CA CYS A 74 7.67 -1.12 5.86
C CYS A 74 8.70 -2.23 6.14
N GLY A 75 8.44 -3.11 7.12
CA GLY A 75 9.45 -4.04 7.64
C GLY A 75 9.66 -5.27 6.76
N PHE A 76 8.58 -6.03 6.52
CA PHE A 76 8.55 -7.27 5.74
C PHE A 76 9.78 -8.17 5.96
N LEU A 77 10.25 -8.25 7.19
CA LEU A 77 11.53 -8.90 7.51
C LEU A 77 11.36 -10.41 7.43
N ASP A 78 12.22 -11.04 6.64
CA ASP A 78 12.32 -12.49 6.57
C ASP A 78 13.61 -12.95 7.26
N PRO A 79 13.53 -13.84 8.27
CA PRO A 79 14.72 -14.35 8.93
C PRO A 79 15.55 -15.30 8.05
N PHE A 80 14.95 -16.01 7.08
CA PHE A 80 15.64 -17.04 6.29
C PHE A 80 15.08 -17.18 4.85
N PRO A 81 15.82 -16.70 3.83
CA PRO A 81 17.09 -15.98 3.90
C PRO A 81 16.89 -14.57 4.47
N ARG A 82 17.86 -14.14 5.28
CA ARG A 82 17.82 -12.85 5.96
C ARG A 82 17.68 -11.72 4.95
N GLY A 83 16.64 -10.91 5.07
CA GLY A 83 16.41 -9.75 4.21
C GLY A 83 14.96 -9.30 4.24
N CYS A 84 14.58 -8.44 3.29
CA CYS A 84 13.19 -8.05 3.12
C CYS A 84 12.49 -9.01 2.15
N TRP A 85 11.34 -9.54 2.57
CA TRP A 85 10.54 -10.46 1.78
C TRP A 85 10.15 -9.86 0.43
N TYR A 86 9.69 -8.60 0.39
CA TYR A 86 9.20 -7.98 -0.85
C TYR A 86 10.30 -7.78 -1.90
N GLU A 87 11.56 -7.60 -1.51
CA GLU A 87 12.66 -7.33 -2.46
C GLU A 87 12.83 -8.50 -3.43
N ARG A 88 12.81 -9.73 -2.92
CA ARG A 88 12.92 -10.94 -3.73
C ARG A 88 11.69 -11.13 -4.62
N HIS A 89 10.51 -10.72 -4.15
CA HIS A 89 9.29 -10.79 -4.94
C HIS A 89 9.31 -9.76 -6.07
N ILE A 90 9.77 -8.54 -5.81
CA ILE A 90 9.97 -7.50 -6.83
C ILE A 90 10.97 -7.97 -7.89
N ALA A 91 12.12 -8.52 -7.48
CA ALA A 91 13.11 -9.06 -8.41
C ALA A 91 12.48 -10.12 -9.34
N GLY A 92 11.75 -11.08 -8.78
CA GLY A 92 11.05 -12.09 -9.57
C GLY A 92 9.98 -11.52 -10.51
N ILE A 93 9.27 -10.45 -10.11
CA ILE A 93 8.30 -9.78 -10.99
C ILE A 93 9.02 -9.13 -12.19
N ILE A 94 10.13 -8.45 -11.95
CA ILE A 94 10.92 -7.79 -12.99
C ILE A 94 11.50 -8.83 -13.96
N GLU A 95 12.15 -9.88 -13.45
CA GLU A 95 12.72 -10.95 -14.27
C GLU A 95 11.67 -11.66 -15.13
N ASN A 96 10.48 -11.95 -14.56
CA ASN A 96 9.38 -12.55 -15.32
C ASN A 96 8.84 -11.62 -16.41
N HIS A 97 8.88 -10.31 -16.20
CA HIS A 97 8.47 -9.36 -17.23
C HIS A 97 9.50 -9.29 -18.36
N GLU A 98 10.80 -9.33 -18.06
CA GLU A 98 11.87 -9.36 -19.07
C GLU A 98 11.83 -10.64 -19.91
N ASN A 99 11.54 -11.78 -19.31
CA ASN A 99 11.46 -13.07 -20.02
C ASN A 99 10.21 -13.25 -20.89
N ASN A 100 9.15 -12.48 -20.62
CA ASN A 100 7.88 -12.53 -21.35
C ASN A 100 7.71 -11.37 -22.36
N ALA A 101 8.68 -10.46 -22.43
CA ALA A 101 8.73 -9.34 -23.39
C ALA A 101 9.50 -9.72 -24.65
#